data_AF-A0A1B6F9H0-F1
#
_entry.id   AF-A0A1B6F9H0-F1
#
_cell.length_a   1.000
_cell.length_b   1.000
_cell.length_c   1.000
_cell.angle_alpha   90.00
_cell.angle_beta   90.00
_cell.angle_gamma   90.00
#
_symmetry.space_group_name_H-M   'P 1'
#
loop_
_entity.id
_entity.type
_entity.pdbx_description
1 polymer ?
#
loop_
_entity_poly.entity_id
_entity_poly.type
_entity_poly.pdbx_seq_one_letter_code
_entity_poly.pdbx_strand_id
1 'polypeptide(L)'
;INLLYISNYVVPYSTCLPWTWYVAADFQLHVLSPLLLLLMYKERTLGFILAAFILLVSNAAAIAFYFWYEIPAGGIVQSDQTYQKITAMQHFQTQFRLTLFVVGLCLGYLLFRIKQNQLKIKLSKPHLLMGWTVVVLLILSTVLSTSIFDDPKYVHTPWLDTVYHVWSRQAIGLAVTWVIVVCTIGRGGVVDKILSWKALIPLSRLTY
;
A
#
# COMPACT_ATOMS: atom_id res chain seq x y z
N ILE A 1 -7.62 -6.82 24.82
CA ILE A 1 -6.83 -7.04 23.58
C ILE A 1 -7.12 -5.97 22.53
N ASN A 2 -8.37 -5.79 22.08
CA ASN A 2 -8.71 -4.73 21.10
C ASN A 2 -8.45 -3.30 21.61
N LEU A 3 -8.72 -3.01 22.89
CA LEU A 3 -8.43 -1.69 23.51
C LEU A 3 -6.93 -1.36 23.58
N LEU A 4 -6.08 -2.39 23.56
CA LEU A 4 -4.62 -2.26 23.55
C LEU A 4 -4.05 -2.22 22.11
N TYR A 5 -4.89 -2.32 21.08
CA TYR A 5 -4.49 -2.37 19.67
C TYR A 5 -3.40 -3.41 19.35
N ILE A 6 -3.47 -4.61 19.94
CA ILE A 6 -2.54 -5.74 19.70
C ILE A 6 -3.23 -6.98 19.12
N SER A 7 -4.49 -6.85 18.70
CA SER A 7 -5.30 -7.98 18.19
C SER A 7 -4.70 -8.65 16.95
N ASN A 8 -4.02 -7.86 16.12
CA ASN A 8 -3.31 -8.30 14.92
C ASN A 8 -2.16 -9.29 15.18
N TYR A 9 -1.56 -9.28 16.38
CA TYR A 9 -0.48 -10.20 16.75
C TYR A 9 -0.95 -11.33 17.68
N VAL A 10 -1.87 -11.05 18.61
CA VAL A 10 -2.23 -12.00 19.66
C VAL A 10 -3.35 -12.96 19.24
N VAL A 11 -4.37 -12.46 18.53
CA VAL A 11 -5.55 -13.26 18.17
C VAL A 11 -6.05 -12.93 16.75
N PRO A 12 -5.24 -13.16 15.70
CA PRO A 12 -5.63 -12.78 14.33
C PRO A 12 -6.91 -13.47 13.83
N TYR A 13 -7.18 -14.73 14.24
CA TYR A 13 -8.23 -15.58 13.64
C TYR A 13 -9.53 -15.66 14.42
N SER A 14 -9.46 -15.55 15.74
CA SER A 14 -10.61 -15.70 16.65
C SER A 14 -11.09 -14.35 17.17
N THR A 15 -10.98 -13.30 16.34
CA THR A 15 -11.58 -12.00 16.62
C THR A 15 -13.04 -11.99 16.20
N CYS A 16 -13.92 -11.53 17.09
CA CYS A 16 -15.34 -11.37 16.79
C CYS A 16 -15.62 -10.34 15.68
N LEU A 17 -14.68 -9.41 15.46
CA LEU A 17 -14.77 -8.34 14.48
C LEU A 17 -13.56 -8.43 13.52
N PRO A 18 -13.69 -9.10 12.36
CA PRO A 18 -12.58 -9.39 11.45
C PRO A 18 -11.90 -8.17 10.82
N TRP A 19 -12.38 -6.95 11.05
CA TRP A 19 -11.77 -5.72 10.55
C TRP A 19 -10.91 -5.00 11.60
N THR A 20 -10.97 -5.40 12.88
CA THR A 20 -10.25 -4.68 13.96
C THR A 20 -8.74 -4.83 13.90
N TRP A 21 -8.22 -5.87 13.25
CA TRP A 21 -6.78 -6.02 13.01
C TRP A 21 -6.24 -4.84 12.19
N TYR A 22 -7.03 -4.27 11.28
CA TYR A 22 -6.62 -3.15 10.43
C TYR A 22 -6.48 -1.88 11.26
N VAL A 23 -7.45 -1.62 12.14
CA VAL A 23 -7.42 -0.48 13.07
C VAL A 23 -6.22 -0.59 14.03
N ALA A 24 -5.92 -1.80 14.53
CA ALA A 24 -4.75 -2.04 15.37
C ALA A 24 -3.43 -1.78 14.62
N ALA A 25 -3.31 -2.28 13.39
CA ALA A 25 -2.14 -2.05 12.56
C ALA A 25 -1.95 -0.56 12.22
N ASP A 26 -3.04 0.15 11.89
CA ASP A 26 -2.99 1.58 11.57
C ASP A 26 -2.56 2.42 12.79
N PHE A 27 -3.12 2.16 13.96
CA PHE A 27 -2.72 2.83 15.20
C PHE A 27 -1.22 2.64 15.49
N GLN A 28 -0.70 1.41 15.37
CA GLN A 28 0.71 1.10 15.58
C GLN A 28 1.62 1.90 14.62
N LEU A 29 1.25 1.95 13.34
CA LEU A 29 1.99 2.70 12.33
C LEU A 29 1.87 4.21 12.56
N HIS A 30 0.70 4.69 12.95
CA HIS A 30 0.44 6.09 13.25
C HIS A 30 1.31 6.60 14.41
N VAL A 31 1.47 5.80 15.46
CA VAL A 31 2.36 6.12 16.60
C VAL A 31 3.83 6.22 16.16
N LEU A 32 4.27 5.43 15.18
CA LEU A 32 5.63 5.48 14.64
C LEU A 32 5.85 6.65 13.65
N SER A 33 4.79 7.17 13.04
CA SER A 33 4.88 8.21 12.02
C SER A 33 5.63 9.48 12.43
N PRO A 34 5.47 10.04 13.65
CA PRO A 34 6.11 11.30 14.01
C PRO A 34 7.62 11.15 14.09
N LEU A 35 8.13 9.97 14.48
CA LEU A 35 9.57 9.72 14.56
C LEU A 35 10.23 9.86 13.19
N LEU A 36 9.65 9.22 12.17
CA LEU A 36 10.15 9.30 10.80
C LEU A 36 9.99 10.72 10.23
N LEU A 37 8.84 11.35 10.45
CA LEU A 37 8.57 12.72 9.96
C LEU A 37 9.48 13.77 10.60
N LEU A 38 9.71 13.68 11.92
CA LEU A 38 10.64 14.57 12.63
C LEU A 38 12.06 14.42 12.10
N LEU A 39 12.49 13.19 11.82
CA LEU A 39 13.80 12.93 11.23
C LEU A 39 13.89 13.54 9.82
N MET A 40 12.88 13.32 8.97
CA MET A 40 12.82 13.93 7.63
C MET A 40 12.79 15.46 7.67
N TYR A 41 12.16 16.05 8.68
CA TYR A 41 12.10 17.50 8.87
C TYR A 41 13.47 18.07 9.29
N LYS A 42 14.15 17.42 10.25
CA LYS A 42 15.45 17.86 10.76
C LYS A 42 16.58 17.60 9.75
N GLU A 43 16.69 16.36 9.26
CA GLU A 43 17.74 15.89 8.36
C GLU A 43 17.15 15.12 7.18
N ARG A 44 16.92 15.82 6.07
CA ARG A 44 16.19 15.27 4.91
C ARG A 44 16.84 14.01 4.35
N THR A 45 18.16 14.07 4.13
CA THR A 45 18.91 12.96 3.53
C THR A 45 18.84 11.72 4.40
N LEU A 46 19.05 11.88 5.72
CA LEU A 46 18.99 10.77 6.66
C LEU A 46 17.58 10.19 6.76
N GLY A 47 16.53 11.03 6.78
CA GLY A 47 15.15 10.60 6.80
C GLY A 47 14.76 9.76 5.56
N PHE A 48 15.17 10.18 4.36
CA PHE A 48 14.93 9.41 3.14
C PHE A 48 15.77 8.13 3.06
N ILE A 49 17.02 8.14 3.57
CA ILE A 49 17.83 6.93 3.68
C ILE A 49 17.17 5.91 4.61
N LEU A 50 16.69 6.36 5.78
CA LEU A 50 15.99 5.49 6.73
C LEU A 50 14.69 4.95 6.12
N ALA A 51 13.91 5.79 5.44
CA ALA A 51 12.71 5.35 4.73
C ALA A 51 13.04 4.29 3.68
N ALA A 52 14.06 4.52 2.84
CA ALA A 52 14.51 3.56 1.83
C ALA A 52 14.99 2.24 2.47
N PHE A 53 15.72 2.31 3.58
CA PHE A 53 16.15 1.14 4.35
C PHE A 53 14.96 0.34 4.86
N ILE A 54 13.97 0.98 5.48
CA ILE A 54 12.75 0.32 5.97
C ILE A 54 12.00 -0.34 4.81
N LEU A 55 11.87 0.35 3.66
CA LEU A 55 11.23 -0.21 2.46
C LEU A 55 11.95 -1.46 1.96
N LEU A 56 13.28 -1.43 1.86
CA LEU A 56 14.09 -2.55 1.38
C LEU A 56 13.99 -3.75 2.32
N VAL A 57 14.15 -3.54 3.63
CA VAL A 57 14.08 -4.60 4.63
C VAL A 57 12.67 -5.22 4.65
N SER A 58 11.63 -4.39 4.62
CA SER A 58 10.24 -4.87 4.61
C SER A 58 9.92 -5.69 3.35
N ASN A 59 10.42 -5.27 2.18
CA ASN A 59 10.25 -6.01 0.94
C ASN A 59 11.05 -7.31 0.92
N ALA A 60 12.31 -7.28 1.35
CA ALA A 60 13.15 -8.48 1.42
C ALA A 60 12.56 -9.53 2.36
N ALA A 61 12.06 -9.11 3.53
CA ALA A 61 11.35 -9.99 4.46
C ALA A 61 10.08 -10.58 3.84
N ALA A 62 9.31 -9.79 3.09
CA ALA A 62 8.13 -10.27 2.36
C ALA A 62 8.51 -11.31 1.30
N ILE A 63 9.48 -11.01 0.43
CA ILE A 63 9.95 -11.93 -0.62
C ILE A 63 10.44 -13.25 0.01
N ALA A 64 11.28 -13.17 1.05
CA ALA A 64 11.79 -14.35 1.73
C ALA A 64 10.66 -15.19 2.34
N PHE A 65 9.65 -14.56 2.93
CA PHE A 65 8.50 -15.24 3.50
C PHE A 65 7.70 -15.99 2.42
N TYR A 66 7.26 -15.32 1.36
CA TYR A 66 6.46 -15.96 0.32
C TYR A 66 7.19 -17.07 -0.42
N PHE A 67 8.48 -16.85 -0.68
CA PHE A 67 9.29 -17.83 -1.39
C PHE A 67 9.53 -19.08 -0.55
N TRP A 68 9.80 -18.91 0.75
CA TRP A 68 10.06 -20.04 1.65
C TRP A 68 8.83 -20.91 1.93
N TYR A 69 7.65 -20.28 2.03
CA TYR A 69 6.40 -20.99 2.31
C TYR A 69 5.62 -21.40 1.05
N GLU A 70 6.17 -21.13 -0.15
CA GLU A 70 5.58 -21.47 -1.45
C GLU A 70 4.07 -21.16 -1.51
N ILE A 71 3.70 -19.95 -1.08
CA ILE A 71 2.29 -19.57 -0.96
C ILE A 71 1.76 -19.27 -2.37
N PRO A 72 0.76 -20.02 -2.88
CA PRO A 72 0.20 -19.76 -4.21
C PRO A 72 -0.43 -18.37 -4.27
N ALA A 73 -0.26 -17.66 -5.38
CA ALA A 73 -0.96 -16.40 -5.63
C ALA A 73 -2.44 -16.66 -5.94
N GLY A 74 -3.29 -15.64 -5.75
CA GLY A 74 -4.74 -15.83 -5.76
C GLY A 74 -5.28 -16.12 -4.35
N GLY A 75 -6.60 -16.05 -4.18
CA GLY A 75 -7.17 -16.14 -2.83
C GLY A 75 -8.65 -15.84 -2.67
N ILE A 76 -9.40 -15.61 -3.75
CA ILE A 76 -10.86 -15.48 -3.63
C ILE A 76 -11.47 -16.86 -3.28
N VAL A 77 -10.83 -17.96 -3.69
CA VAL A 77 -11.25 -19.34 -3.41
C VAL A 77 -10.04 -20.20 -3.02
N GLN A 78 -9.41 -19.92 -1.87
CA GLN A 78 -8.39 -20.83 -1.32
C GLN A 78 -9.10 -21.94 -0.54
N SER A 79 -9.08 -23.18 -1.05
CA SER A 79 -9.76 -24.34 -0.43
C SER A 79 -9.00 -24.94 0.75
N ASP A 80 -7.68 -24.73 0.81
CA ASP A 80 -6.82 -25.29 1.84
C ASP A 80 -6.73 -24.39 3.08
N GLN A 81 -7.17 -24.94 4.22
CA GLN A 81 -7.17 -24.28 5.52
C GLN A 81 -5.77 -23.88 6.01
N THR A 82 -4.72 -24.56 5.55
CA THR A 82 -3.32 -24.27 5.91
C THR A 82 -2.87 -22.97 5.26
N TYR A 83 -3.11 -22.83 3.96
CA TYR A 83 -2.81 -21.61 3.22
C TYR A 83 -3.72 -20.45 3.65
N GLN A 84 -4.99 -20.70 3.93
CA GLN A 84 -5.87 -19.68 4.52
C GLN A 84 -5.30 -19.11 5.83
N LYS A 85 -4.74 -19.97 6.70
CA LYS A 85 -4.06 -19.52 7.91
C LYS A 85 -2.81 -18.73 7.55
N ILE A 86 -1.88 -19.25 6.75
CA ILE A 86 -0.63 -18.53 6.44
C ILE A 86 -0.89 -17.16 5.76
N THR A 87 -1.79 -17.11 4.77
CA THR A 87 -2.22 -15.89 4.07
C THR A 87 -2.87 -14.88 5.01
N ALA A 88 -3.70 -15.34 5.94
CA ALA A 88 -4.30 -14.46 6.94
C ALA A 88 -3.28 -13.91 7.96
N MET A 89 -2.24 -14.68 8.36
CA MET A 89 -1.21 -14.18 9.27
C MET A 89 -0.55 -12.96 8.64
N GLN A 90 -0.32 -13.04 7.34
CA GLN A 90 0.31 -12.02 6.54
C GLN A 90 -0.65 -10.86 6.16
N HIS A 91 -1.97 -11.09 6.03
CA HIS A 91 -2.94 -9.99 5.92
C HIS A 91 -3.06 -9.17 7.19
N PHE A 92 -2.96 -9.83 8.35
CA PHE A 92 -3.17 -9.24 9.66
C PHE A 92 -1.90 -8.59 10.24
N GLN A 93 -0.71 -9.10 9.92
CA GLN A 93 0.53 -8.56 10.44
C GLN A 93 0.91 -7.20 9.81
N THR A 94 1.22 -6.24 10.68
CA THR A 94 1.57 -4.85 10.33
C THR A 94 2.82 -4.75 9.46
N GLN A 95 3.76 -5.69 9.60
CA GLN A 95 5.06 -5.67 8.93
C GLN A 95 4.96 -5.67 7.39
N PHE A 96 3.97 -6.36 6.81
CA PHE A 96 3.79 -6.40 5.36
C PHE A 96 3.07 -5.16 4.79
N ARG A 97 2.58 -4.27 5.67
CA ARG A 97 1.91 -3.00 5.30
C ARG A 97 2.81 -1.80 5.48
N LEU A 98 3.95 -1.97 6.16
CA LEU A 98 4.93 -0.92 6.42
C LEU A 98 5.43 -0.28 5.12
N THR A 99 5.58 -1.04 4.04
CA THR A 99 6.02 -0.53 2.74
C THR A 99 5.12 0.59 2.20
N LEU A 100 3.81 0.32 2.05
CA LEU A 100 2.88 1.34 1.55
C LEU A 100 2.71 2.49 2.54
N PHE A 101 2.80 2.21 3.84
CA PHE A 101 2.73 3.24 4.87
C PHE A 101 3.89 4.24 4.75
N VAL A 102 5.13 3.76 4.61
CA VAL A 102 6.30 4.62 4.44
C VAL A 102 6.24 5.39 3.12
N VAL A 103 5.78 4.77 2.03
CA VAL A 103 5.51 5.48 0.76
C VAL A 103 4.51 6.62 0.97
N GLY A 104 3.43 6.35 1.71
CA GLY A 104 2.42 7.35 2.09
C GLY A 104 2.98 8.49 2.94
N LEU A 105 3.85 8.20 3.92
CA LEU A 105 4.52 9.23 4.72
C LEU A 105 5.46 10.11 3.88
N CYS A 106 6.26 9.49 3.02
CA CYS A 106 7.12 10.21 2.07
C CYS A 106 6.29 11.11 1.15
N LEU A 107 5.16 10.60 0.64
CA LEU A 107 4.21 11.38 -0.15
C LEU A 107 3.64 12.55 0.67
N GLY A 108 3.19 12.31 1.92
CA GLY A 108 2.67 13.35 2.80
C GLY A 108 3.67 14.48 3.04
N TYR A 109 4.94 14.14 3.29
CA TYR A 109 6.03 15.10 3.41
C TYR A 109 6.24 15.89 2.10
N LEU A 110 6.21 15.21 0.95
CA LEU A 110 6.32 15.85 -0.37
C LEU A 110 5.17 16.85 -0.60
N LEU A 111 3.93 16.46 -0.29
CA LEU A 111 2.75 17.32 -0.42
C LEU A 111 2.81 18.53 0.49
N PHE A 112 3.29 18.38 1.73
CA PHE A 112 3.51 19.48 2.64
C PHE A 112 4.46 20.53 2.05
N ARG A 113 5.56 20.09 1.42
CA ARG A 113 6.55 20.95 0.76
C ARG A 113 5.99 21.66 -0.47
N ILE A 114 5.16 20.97 -1.25
CA ILE A 114 4.47 21.55 -2.42
C ILE A 114 3.51 22.65 -1.95
N LYS A 115 2.68 22.37 -0.92
CA LYS A 115 1.73 23.35 -0.36
C LYS A 115 2.42 24.56 0.26
N GLN A 116 3.59 24.40 0.88
CA GLN A 116 4.39 25.51 1.39
C GLN A 116 5.19 26.27 0.31
N ASN A 117 4.96 25.99 -0.99
CA ASN A 117 5.70 26.58 -2.11
C ASN A 117 7.23 26.36 -2.08
N GLN A 118 7.71 25.44 -1.23
CA GLN A 118 9.13 25.08 -1.12
C GLN A 118 9.59 24.12 -2.23
N LEU A 119 8.63 23.51 -2.94
CA LEU A 119 8.88 22.63 -4.07
C LEU A 119 7.87 22.92 -5.18
N LYS A 120 8.35 23.36 -6.35
CA LYS A 120 7.51 23.59 -7.53
C LYS A 120 7.76 22.49 -8.56
N ILE A 121 6.85 21.51 -8.63
CA ILE A 121 6.93 20.44 -9.60
C ILE A 121 6.35 20.93 -10.94
N LYS A 122 7.21 21.16 -11.93
CA LYS A 122 6.82 21.47 -13.30
C LYS A 122 6.82 20.20 -14.12
N LEU A 123 5.67 19.56 -14.27
CA LEU A 123 5.51 18.47 -15.23
C LEU A 123 5.43 19.04 -16.66
N SER A 124 5.86 18.30 -17.67
CA SER A 124 5.49 18.60 -19.06
C SER A 124 4.37 17.66 -19.51
N LYS A 125 3.68 18.02 -20.60
CA LYS A 125 2.60 17.18 -21.18
C LYS A 125 3.02 15.71 -21.42
N PRO A 126 4.21 15.40 -21.99
CA PRO A 126 4.62 14.01 -22.19
C PRO A 126 4.83 13.25 -20.86
N HIS A 127 5.43 13.87 -19.84
CA HIS A 127 5.59 13.24 -18.53
C HIS A 127 4.24 12.95 -17.86
N LEU A 128 3.26 13.84 -18.05
CA LEU A 128 1.91 13.64 -17.55
C LEU A 128 1.25 12.43 -18.23
N LEU A 129 1.34 12.34 -19.57
CA LEU A 129 0.82 11.21 -20.33
C LEU A 129 1.49 9.90 -19.92
N MET A 130 2.81 9.89 -19.79
CA MET A 130 3.58 8.72 -19.35
C MET A 130 3.16 8.26 -17.95
N GLY A 131 2.93 9.19 -17.02
CA GLY A 131 2.45 8.80 -15.69
C GLY A 131 1.05 8.21 -15.72
N TRP A 132 0.13 8.76 -16.53
CA TRP A 132 -1.21 8.18 -16.71
C TRP A 132 -1.17 6.80 -17.35
N THR A 133 -0.33 6.59 -18.37
CA THR A 133 -0.18 5.26 -18.98
C THR A 133 0.39 4.26 -17.98
N VAL A 134 1.38 4.64 -17.18
CA VAL A 134 1.91 3.80 -16.10
C VAL A 134 0.83 3.46 -15.08
N VAL A 135 0.01 4.42 -14.64
CA VAL A 135 -1.10 4.16 -13.70
C VAL A 135 -2.08 3.13 -14.28
N VAL A 136 -2.51 3.32 -15.53
CA VAL A 136 -3.43 2.38 -16.18
C VAL A 136 -2.80 1.00 -16.31
N LEU A 137 -1.53 0.91 -16.68
CA LEU A 137 -0.81 -0.36 -16.77
C LEU A 137 -0.67 -1.07 -15.42
N LEU A 138 -0.39 -0.34 -14.34
CA LEU A 138 -0.28 -0.91 -12.99
C LEU A 138 -1.62 -1.43 -12.47
N ILE A 139 -2.71 -0.69 -12.71
CA ILE A 139 -4.05 -1.13 -12.30
C ILE A 139 -4.52 -2.31 -13.15
N LEU A 140 -4.35 -2.25 -14.47
CA LEU A 140 -4.74 -3.35 -15.35
C LEU A 140 -3.92 -4.61 -15.08
N SER A 141 -2.60 -4.49 -14.89
CA SER A 141 -1.76 -5.66 -14.59
C SER A 141 -2.21 -6.34 -13.31
N THR A 142 -2.47 -5.59 -12.24
CA THR A 142 -2.93 -6.16 -10.96
C THR A 142 -4.30 -6.84 -11.08
N VAL A 143 -5.26 -6.23 -11.77
CA VAL A 143 -6.59 -6.82 -11.98
C VAL A 143 -6.53 -8.06 -12.86
N LEU A 144 -5.83 -8.00 -14.00
CA LEU A 144 -5.71 -9.14 -14.92
C LEU A 144 -4.92 -10.30 -14.31
N SER A 145 -3.84 -10.01 -13.59
CA SER A 145 -3.08 -11.03 -12.88
C SER A 145 -3.95 -11.79 -11.88
N THR A 146 -4.85 -11.10 -11.18
CA THR A 146 -5.78 -11.76 -10.24
C THR A 146 -6.62 -12.84 -10.95
N SER A 147 -7.13 -12.54 -12.15
CA SER A 147 -7.92 -13.51 -12.92
C SER A 147 -7.13 -14.73 -13.40
N ILE A 148 -5.81 -14.58 -13.59
CA ILE A 148 -4.92 -15.68 -13.98
C ILE A 148 -4.61 -16.56 -12.78
N PHE A 149 -4.29 -15.95 -11.64
CA PHE A 149 -3.92 -16.67 -10.42
C PHE A 149 -5.10 -17.36 -9.74
N ASP A 150 -6.33 -16.88 -9.94
CA ASP A 150 -7.53 -17.54 -9.43
C ASP A 150 -8.09 -18.63 -10.38
N ASP A 151 -7.49 -18.87 -11.56
CA ASP A 151 -7.90 -19.97 -12.46
C ASP A 151 -7.49 -21.33 -11.86
N PRO A 152 -8.42 -22.26 -11.60
CA PRO A 152 -8.10 -23.58 -11.07
C PRO A 152 -7.14 -24.42 -11.94
N LYS A 153 -6.99 -24.07 -13.23
CA LYS A 153 -6.08 -24.74 -14.16
C LYS A 153 -4.68 -24.15 -14.16
N TYR A 154 -4.47 -23.03 -13.48
CA TYR A 154 -3.17 -22.38 -13.42
C TYR A 154 -2.19 -23.21 -12.60
N VAL A 155 -0.98 -23.40 -13.15
CA VAL A 155 0.11 -24.08 -12.44
C VAL A 155 0.94 -23.03 -11.72
N HIS A 156 0.82 -23.02 -10.40
CA HIS A 156 1.56 -22.11 -9.52
C HIS A 156 3.08 -22.32 -9.64
N THR A 157 3.82 -21.21 -9.61
CA THR A 157 5.27 -21.20 -9.67
C THR A 157 5.78 -20.27 -8.56
N PRO A 158 6.58 -20.78 -7.60
CA PRO A 158 6.89 -20.04 -6.36
C PRO A 158 7.44 -18.63 -6.57
N TRP A 159 8.28 -18.43 -7.59
CA TRP A 159 8.86 -17.12 -7.89
C TRP A 159 7.82 -16.11 -8.38
N LEU A 160 6.89 -16.53 -9.25
CA LEU A 160 5.90 -15.65 -9.86
C LEU A 160 4.79 -15.32 -8.86
N ASP A 161 4.38 -16.31 -8.07
CA ASP A 161 3.41 -16.12 -6.99
C ASP A 161 3.96 -15.13 -5.94
N THR A 162 5.23 -15.28 -5.56
CA THR A 162 5.93 -14.35 -4.64
C THR A 162 5.95 -12.93 -5.18
N VAL A 163 6.33 -12.75 -6.45
CA VAL A 163 6.37 -11.42 -7.09
C VAL A 163 4.99 -10.78 -7.08
N TYR A 164 3.95 -11.53 -7.43
CA TYR A 164 2.59 -11.01 -7.41
C TYR A 164 2.14 -10.59 -6.01
N HIS A 165 2.39 -11.42 -5.00
CA HIS A 165 2.01 -11.13 -3.60
C HIS A 165 2.63 -9.83 -3.08
N VAL A 166 3.94 -9.65 -3.32
CA VAL A 166 4.68 -8.47 -2.83
C VAL A 166 4.32 -7.22 -3.63
N TRP A 167 4.23 -7.33 -4.95
CA TRP A 167 4.18 -6.17 -5.85
C TRP A 167 2.76 -5.69 -6.16
N SER A 168 1.75 -6.56 -6.12
CA SER A 168 0.37 -6.20 -6.49
C SER A 168 -0.18 -5.03 -5.68
N ARG A 169 -0.02 -5.06 -4.35
CA ARG A 169 -0.47 -3.98 -3.46
C ARG A 169 0.33 -2.70 -3.69
N GLN A 170 1.63 -2.83 -3.92
CA GLN A 170 2.52 -1.69 -4.14
C GLN A 170 2.21 -0.99 -5.46
N ALA A 171 1.91 -1.74 -6.51
CA ALA A 171 1.49 -1.21 -7.81
C ALA A 171 0.24 -0.33 -7.67
N ILE A 172 -0.78 -0.78 -6.93
CA ILE A 172 -1.98 0.03 -6.64
C ILE A 172 -1.62 1.26 -5.79
N GLY A 173 -0.79 1.09 -4.75
CA GLY A 173 -0.36 2.20 -3.90
C GLY A 173 0.42 3.29 -4.66
N LEU A 174 1.31 2.91 -5.57
CA LEU A 174 2.06 3.81 -6.45
C LEU A 174 1.13 4.49 -7.47
N ALA A 175 0.17 3.75 -8.01
CA ALA A 175 -0.82 4.30 -8.92
C ALA A 175 -1.65 5.42 -8.23
N VAL A 176 -2.13 5.15 -7.01
CA VAL A 176 -2.85 6.14 -6.19
C VAL A 176 -1.94 7.32 -5.83
N THR A 177 -0.68 7.06 -5.49
CA THR A 177 0.33 8.10 -5.19
C THR A 177 0.48 9.08 -6.35
N TRP A 178 0.60 8.57 -7.59
CA TRP A 178 0.68 9.42 -8.78
C TRP A 178 -0.56 10.30 -8.94
N VAL A 179 -1.76 9.71 -8.81
CA VAL A 179 -3.03 10.45 -8.90
C VAL A 179 -3.08 11.59 -7.89
N ILE A 180 -2.70 11.33 -6.63
CA ILE A 180 -2.67 12.35 -5.57
C ILE A 180 -1.70 13.49 -5.93
N VAL A 181 -0.47 13.17 -6.35
CA VAL A 181 0.53 14.19 -6.72
C VAL A 181 0.02 15.05 -7.88
N VAL A 182 -0.53 14.45 -8.93
CA VAL A 182 -0.98 15.18 -10.11
C VAL A 182 -2.20 16.06 -9.81
N CYS A 183 -3.14 15.58 -8.98
CA CYS A 183 -4.29 16.38 -8.54
C CYS A 183 -3.84 17.56 -7.67
N THR A 184 -2.90 17.35 -6.74
CA THR A 184 -2.41 18.43 -5.86
C THR A 184 -1.63 19.53 -6.59
N ILE A 185 -1.00 19.22 -7.74
CA ILE A 185 -0.34 20.21 -8.60
C ILE A 185 -1.35 20.92 -9.54
N GLY A 186 -2.63 20.55 -9.52
CA GLY A 186 -3.68 21.12 -10.37
C GLY A 186 -3.64 20.62 -11.82
N ARG A 187 -3.06 19.44 -12.06
CA ARG A 187 -2.91 18.82 -13.39
C ARG A 187 -3.69 17.51 -13.54
N GLY A 188 -4.57 17.20 -12.59
CA GLY A 188 -5.38 15.97 -12.59
C GLY A 188 -6.53 15.96 -13.60
N GLY A 189 -6.86 17.10 -14.22
CA GLY A 189 -7.83 17.16 -15.31
C GLY A 189 -9.22 16.69 -14.88
N VAL A 190 -9.73 15.66 -15.57
CA VAL A 190 -11.06 15.08 -15.28
C VAL A 190 -11.08 14.37 -13.93
N VAL A 191 -9.99 13.67 -13.57
CA VAL A 191 -9.91 12.90 -12.32
C VAL A 191 -10.01 13.82 -11.11
N ASP A 192 -9.36 14.98 -11.16
CA ASP A 192 -9.43 16.01 -10.11
C ASP A 192 -10.86 16.55 -9.91
N LYS A 193 -11.60 16.75 -11.01
CA LYS A 193 -13.01 17.18 -10.97
C LYS A 193 -13.92 16.13 -10.33
N ILE A 194 -13.71 14.85 -10.67
CA ILE A 194 -14.50 13.74 -10.10
C ILE A 194 -14.20 13.61 -8.61
N LEU A 195 -12.92 13.58 -8.22
CA LEU A 195 -12.50 13.42 -6.83
C LEU A 195 -12.89 14.61 -5.94
N SER A 196 -12.98 15.82 -6.52
CA SER A 196 -13.43 17.03 -5.81
C SER A 196 -14.95 17.19 -5.79
N TRP A 197 -15.71 16.20 -6.27
CA TRP A 197 -17.16 16.31 -6.37
C TRP A 197 -17.83 16.25 -5.00
N LYS A 198 -18.68 17.24 -4.69
CA LYS A 198 -19.35 17.37 -3.39
C LYS A 198 -20.23 16.16 -3.02
N ALA A 199 -20.71 15.40 -4.01
CA ALA A 199 -21.46 14.18 -3.77
C ALA A 199 -20.64 13.09 -3.06
N LEU A 200 -19.30 13.16 -3.13
CA LEU A 200 -18.39 12.23 -2.46
C LEU A 200 -18.12 12.58 -0.99
N ILE A 201 -18.50 13.79 -0.53
CA ILE A 201 -18.31 14.24 0.86
C ILE A 201 -19.02 13.34 1.90
N PRO A 202 -20.30 12.94 1.73
CA PRO A 202 -20.92 12.02 2.68
C PRO A 202 -20.18 10.67 2.71
N LEU A 203 -19.78 10.15 1.54
CA LEU A 203 -19.06 8.89 1.43
C LEU A 203 -17.67 8.96 2.11
N SER A 204 -16.96 10.09 1.98
CA SER A 204 -15.66 10.30 2.63
C SER A 204 -15.75 10.44 4.15
N ARG A 205 -16.94 10.68 4.71
CA ARG A 205 -17.18 10.74 6.16
C ARG A 205 -17.67 9.42 6.74
N LEU A 206 -18.04 8.46 5.89
CA LEU A 206 -18.44 7.11 6.27
C LEU A 206 -17.25 6.17 6.42
N THR A 207 -16.11 6.52 5.81
CA THR A 207 -14.83 5.86 6.06
C THR A 207 -14.30 6.24 7.44
N TYR A 208 -13.92 5.22 8.21
CA TYR A 208 -13.36 5.32 9.56
C TYR A 208 -12.08 6.15 9.61
#